data_AF-A0A920RXF1-F1
#
_entry.id   AF-A0A920RXF1-F1
#
_cell.length_a   1.000
_cell.length_b   1.000
_cell.length_c   1.000
_cell.angle_alpha   90.00
_cell.angle_beta   90.00
_cell.angle_gamma   90.00
#
_symmetry.space_group_name_H-M   'P 1'
#
loop_
_entity.id
_entity.type
_entity.pdbx_description
1 polymer ?
#
loop_
_entity_poly.entity_id
_entity_poly.type
_entity_poly.pdbx_seq_one_letter_code
_entity_poly.pdbx_strand_id
1 'polypeptide(L)' 'MFQNVESVSWDAVDTRIFGDKAYCEFHRIAKLKSGEVQDFLSIDVFTFRDGLIIHKDTFYKNRISP' A
#
# COMPACT_ATOMS: atom_id res chain seq x y z
N MET A 1 -2.17 -8.83 10.59
CA MET A 1 -1.42 -8.82 9.31
C MET A 1 0.09 -8.88 9.53
N PHE A 2 0.69 -8.00 10.33
CA PHE A 2 2.16 -7.96 10.50
C PHE A 2 2.79 -9.08 11.35
N GLN A 3 2.02 -9.81 12.16
CA GLN A 3 2.58 -10.85 13.04
C GLN A 3 3.29 -11.98 12.29
N ASN A 4 2.88 -12.25 11.04
CA ASN A 4 3.41 -13.31 10.19
C ASN A 4 4.38 -12.80 9.12
N VAL A 5 4.63 -11.49 9.08
CA VAL A 5 5.54 -10.85 8.13
C VAL A 5 6.94 -10.78 8.77
N GLU A 6 7.95 -11.25 8.05
CA GLU A 6 9.36 -11.11 8.41
C GLU A 6 9.87 -9.72 7.99
N SER A 7 9.57 -9.33 6.75
CA SER A 7 9.92 -8.01 6.21
C SER A 7 8.85 -7.53 5.24
N VAL A 8 8.67 -6.22 5.16
CA VAL A 8 7.81 -5.60 4.16
C VAL A 8 8.42 -4.27 3.72
N SER A 9 8.38 -4.01 2.41
CA SER A 9 8.75 -2.75 1.81
C SER A 9 7.59 -2.22 0.96
N TRP A 10 7.49 -0.89 0.89
CA TRP A 10 6.63 -0.18 -0.03
C TRP A 10 7.50 0.79 -0.80
N ASP A 11 7.56 0.61 -2.11
CA ASP A 11 8.21 1.54 -3.02
C ASP A 11 7.13 2.41 -3.64
N ALA A 12 7.20 3.72 -3.38
CA ALA A 12 6.29 4.69 -3.98
C ALA A 12 6.61 4.81 -5.48
N VAL A 13 5.59 4.61 -6.32
CA VAL A 13 5.69 4.65 -7.78
C VAL A 13 5.24 5.99 -8.31
N ASP A 14 4.06 6.46 -7.88
CA ASP A 14 3.53 7.77 -8.22
C ASP A 14 2.75 8.33 -7.04
N THR A 15 2.66 9.65 -6.95
CA THR A 15 1.82 10.32 -5.96
C THR A 15 1.23 11.57 -6.57
N ARG A 16 -0.11 11.65 -6.54
CA ARG A 16 -0.86 12.79 -7.04
C ARG A 16 -1.75 13.35 -5.96
N ILE A 17 -1.76 14.68 -5.84
CA ILE A 17 -2.62 15.41 -4.92
C ILE A 17 -3.66 16.13 -5.74
N PHE A 18 -4.92 16.01 -5.35
CA PHE A 18 -6.03 16.74 -5.96
C PHE A 18 -7.03 17.14 -4.89
N GLY A 19 -7.12 18.46 -4.64
CA GLY A 19 -7.96 19.00 -3.58
C GLY A 19 -7.55 18.47 -2.21
N ASP A 20 -8.51 17.87 -1.51
CA ASP A 20 -8.33 17.26 -0.19
C ASP A 20 -7.93 15.78 -0.25
N LYS A 21 -7.50 15.28 -1.42
CA LYS A 21 -7.12 13.88 -1.61
C LYS A 21 -5.69 13.70 -2.09
N ALA A 22 -5.07 12.61 -1.67
CA ALA A 22 -3.85 12.08 -2.28
C ALA A 22 -4.08 10.66 -2.79
N TYR A 23 -3.57 10.39 -3.99
CA TYR A 23 -3.59 9.09 -4.66
C TYR A 23 -2.14 8.63 -4.77
N CYS A 24 -1.82 7.54 -4.10
CA CYS A 24 -0.45 7.05 -4.01
C CYS A 24 -0.38 5.63 -4.57
N GLU A 25 0.41 5.45 -5.62
CA GLU A 25 0.70 4.14 -6.20
C GLU A 25 1.93 3.55 -5.52
N PHE A 26 1.84 2.27 -5.13
CA PHE A 26 2.93 1.56 -4.49
C PHE A 26 3.14 0.18 -5.09
N HIS A 27 4.41 -0.22 -5.18
CA HIS A 27 4.80 -1.62 -5.29
C HIS A 27 5.18 -2.11 -3.89
N ARG A 28 4.45 -3.12 -3.39
CA ARG A 28 4.68 -3.68 -2.05
C ARG A 28 5.18 -5.10 -2.16
N ILE A 29 6.31 -5.37 -1.53
CA ILE A 29 6.84 -6.73 -1.39
C ILE A 29 6.85 -7.09 0.09
N ALA A 30 6.26 -8.23 0.44
CA ALA A 30 6.28 -8.78 1.78
C ALA A 30 6.89 -10.19 1.77
N LYS A 31 7.82 -10.46 2.68
CA LYS A 31 8.33 -11.79 2.97
C LYS A 31 7.71 -12.27 4.27
N LEU A 32 7.05 -13.42 4.23
CA LEU A 32 6.45 -14.04 5.41
C LEU A 32 7.48 -14.90 6.15
N LYS A 33 7.24 -15.15 7.44
CA LYS A 33 8.09 -16.03 8.26
C LYS A 33 8.15 -17.48 7.76
N SER A 34 7.19 -17.89 6.91
CA SER A 34 7.20 -19.18 6.22
C SER A 34 8.20 -19.24 5.06
N GLY A 35 8.75 -18.10 4.63
CA GLY A 35 9.56 -17.97 3.42
C GLY A 35 8.76 -17.58 2.16
N GLU A 36 7.42 -17.57 2.23
CA GLU A 36 6.57 -17.09 1.14
C GLU A 36 6.83 -15.60 0.84
N VAL A 37 6.91 -15.27 -0.45
CA VAL A 37 7.01 -13.87 -0.93
C VAL A 37 5.69 -13.48 -1.57
N GLN A 38 5.15 -12.35 -1.13
CA GLN A 38 3.95 -11.75 -1.67
C GLN A 38 4.28 -10.42 -2.35
N ASP A 39 3.85 -10.27 -3.59
CA ASP A 39 4.09 -9.10 -4.44
C ASP A 39 2.76 -8.45 -4.81
N PHE A 40 2.58 -7.19 -4.43
CA PHE A 40 1.36 -6.44 -4.65
C PHE A 40 1.61 -5.13 -5.39
N LEU A 41 0.71 -4.81 -6.32
CA LEU A 41 0.49 -3.44 -6.75
C LEU A 41 -0.67 -2.88 -5.94
N SER A 42 -0.52 -1.67 -5.42
CA SER A 42 -1.57 -1.02 -4.64
C SER A 42 -1.72 0.45 -4.95
N ILE A 43 -2.94 0.96 -4.79
CA ILE A 43 -3.26 2.38 -4.77
C ILE A 43 -3.90 2.68 -3.42
N ASP A 44 -3.29 3.60 -2.68
CA ASP A 44 -3.90 4.20 -1.50
C ASP A 44 -4.58 5.52 -1.88
N VAL A 45 -5.81 5.72 -1.42
CA VAL A 45 -6.55 6.97 -1.54
C VAL A 45 -6.71 7.56 -0.14
N PHE A 46 -6.01 8.65 0.12
CA PHE A 46 -6.11 9.39 1.37
C PHE A 46 -7.05 10.58 1.20
N THR A 47 -7.89 10.86 2.20
CA THR A 47 -8.64 12.12 2.32
C THR A 47 -8.15 12.88 3.53
N PHE A 48 -7.93 14.18 3.36
CA PHE A 48 -7.38 15.06 4.37
C PHE A 48 -8.39 16.10 4.85
N ARG A 49 -8.28 16.48 6.12
CA ARG A 49 -8.95 17.67 6.68
C ARG A 49 -8.04 18.24 7.76
N ASP A 50 -7.83 19.55 7.73
CA ASP A 50 -6.97 20.26 8.70
C ASP A 50 -5.56 19.65 8.83
N GLY A 51 -5.00 19.21 7.70
CA GLY A 51 -3.66 18.59 7.63
C GLY A 51 -3.59 17.13 8.12
N LEU A 52 -4.72 16.54 8.54
CA LEU A 52 -4.80 15.17 9.05
C LEU A 52 -5.45 14.25 8.03
N ILE A 53 -4.98 13.00 7.95
CA ILE A 53 -5.67 11.94 7.20
C ILE A 53 -6.93 11.56 7.98
N ILE A 54 -8.10 11.79 7.39
CA ILE A 54 -9.40 11.43 7.98
C ILE A 54 -10.01 10.16 7.37
N HIS A 55 -9.56 9.77 6.18
CA HIS A 55 -9.98 8.54 5.52
C HIS A 55 -8.84 7.95 4.71
N LYS A 56 -8.80 6.61 4.65
CA LYS A 56 -7.86 5.85 3.83
C LYS A 56 -8.57 4.62 3.25
N ASP A 57 -8.60 4.54 1.93
CA ASP A 57 -8.92 3.30 1.21
C ASP A 57 -7.66 2.74 0.55
N THR A 58 -7.53 1.42 0.53
CA THR A 58 -6.44 0.73 -0.17
C THR A 58 -7.04 -0.26 -1.17
N PHE A 59 -6.72 -0.09 -2.44
CA PHE A 59 -7.00 -1.05 -3.49
C PHE A 59 -5.71 -1.77 -3.83
N TYR A 60 -5.72 -3.09 -3.92
CA TYR A 60 -4.52 -3.84 -4.23
C TYR A 60 -4.81 -5.06 -5.10
N LYS A 61 -3.80 -5.46 -5.87
CA LYS A 61 -3.78 -6.68 -6.66
C LYS A 61 -2.56 -7.50 -6.27
N ASN A 62 -2.78 -8.75 -5.88
CA ASN A 62 -1.68 -9.71 -5.74
C ASN A 62 -1.19 -10.11 -7.15
N ARG A 63 0.10 -9.89 -7.44
CA ARG A 63 0.70 -10.26 -8.73
C ARG A 63 1.05 -11.74 -8.80
N ILE A 64 1.19 -12.39 -7.65
CA ILE A 64 1.46 -13.82 -7.51
C ILE A 64 0.18 -14.45 -6.98
N SER A 65 -0.87 -14.43 -7.81
CA SER A 65 -1.98 -15.36 -7.63
C SER A 65 -1.73 -16.52 -8.60
N PRO A 66 -1.89 -17.80 -8.16
CA PRO A 66 -2.00 -18.90 -9.11
C PRO A 66 -3.16 -18.68 -10.07
#